data_AF-A0A2K3MNS6-F1
#
_entry.id   AF-A0A2K3MNS6-F1
#
_cell.length_a   1.000
_cell.length_b   1.000
_cell.length_c   1.000
_cell.angle_alpha   90.00
_cell.angle_beta   90.00
_cell.angle_gamma   90.00
#
_symmetry.space_group_name_H-M   'P 1'
#
loop_
_entity.id
_entity.type
_entity.pdbx_description
1 polymer ?
#
loop_
_entity_poly.entity_id
_entity_poly.type
_entity_poly.pdbx_seq_one_letter_code
_entity_poly.pdbx_strand_id
1 'polypeptide(L)'
;MSMASSTQEQYVTVATENHETTCWGCGLRLLLPSHASVFKCGWCGAITNQSKQKCDKKGLRWRRLGDRCILTIVLVFMLFLIFGGVWAVYPVVYSISLFGIFHSIITVTLVVATISSFSLSAFRCAGTPPNLVWGSYPTVANGDLENYTFCDYCSKPKSPRTHHCRSCGKCILDMDHHCPFIGNCVGADNHRSFIAFLISGLFSTIYISIVSAHAGLHTWPPLTYSIGRIHGTTSENLAWRICFNDDRIERSSMAAATFYLRGGNLLKSLKLTSAQWRRKEGLPKSC
;
A
#
# COMPACT_ATOMS: atom_id res chain seq x y z
N MET A 1 -41.48 86.12 4.13
CA MET A 1 -41.01 85.87 5.50
C MET A 1 -40.79 84.38 5.66
N SER A 2 -39.54 84.05 5.92
CA SER A 2 -38.93 82.75 6.19
C SER A 2 -39.53 82.05 7.40
N MET A 3 -39.70 80.72 7.32
CA MET A 3 -39.48 79.81 8.44
C MET A 3 -38.86 78.51 7.94
N ALA A 4 -37.75 78.15 8.56
CA ALA A 4 -36.88 77.02 8.30
C ALA A 4 -37.45 75.71 8.88
N SER A 5 -37.02 74.56 8.35
CA SER A 5 -36.78 73.38 9.18
C SER A 5 -35.96 72.31 8.44
N SER A 6 -34.74 72.13 8.94
CA SER A 6 -33.94 70.90 9.04
C SER A 6 -33.64 70.08 7.78
N THR A 7 -32.49 70.36 7.16
CA THR A 7 -31.59 69.34 6.63
C THR A 7 -31.15 68.44 7.79
N GLN A 8 -31.63 67.21 7.80
CA GLN A 8 -31.15 66.16 8.70
C GLN A 8 -29.81 65.66 8.14
N GLU A 9 -28.72 66.31 8.54
CA GLU A 9 -27.38 65.74 8.40
C GLU A 9 -27.33 64.49 9.29
N GLN A 10 -27.60 63.32 8.70
CA GLN A 10 -27.24 62.05 9.31
C GLN A 10 -25.72 61.92 9.28
N TYR A 11 -25.11 62.46 10.33
CA TYR A 11 -23.85 62.01 10.87
C TYR A 11 -23.91 60.49 11.10
N VAL A 12 -23.34 59.72 10.17
CA VAL A 12 -22.93 58.35 10.42
C VAL A 12 -21.44 58.29 10.17
N THR A 13 -20.66 58.81 11.12
CA THR A 13 -19.29 58.35 11.29
C THR A 13 -19.36 56.89 11.74
N VAL A 14 -19.45 55.97 10.78
CA VAL A 14 -18.96 54.62 11.00
C VAL A 14 -17.47 54.80 11.24
N ALA A 15 -17.06 54.80 12.50
CA ALA A 15 -15.67 54.63 12.88
C ALA A 15 -15.25 53.27 12.29
N THR A 16 -14.71 53.29 11.08
CA THR A 16 -13.98 52.15 10.56
C THR A 16 -12.76 52.05 11.46
N GLU A 17 -12.83 51.19 12.46
CA GLU A 17 -11.65 50.82 13.24
C GLU A 17 -10.67 50.21 12.24
N ASN A 18 -9.74 51.05 11.78
CA ASN A 18 -8.65 50.64 10.90
C ASN A 18 -7.54 50.18 11.82
N HIS A 19 -7.20 48.90 11.76
CA HIS A 19 -6.06 48.42 12.52
C HIS A 19 -4.80 48.65 11.69
N GLU A 20 -3.77 49.17 12.34
CA GLU A 20 -2.44 49.24 11.74
C GLU A 20 -1.78 47.87 11.86
N THR A 21 -1.18 47.38 10.78
CA THR A 21 -0.34 46.18 10.81
C THR A 21 0.77 46.28 9.78
N THR A 22 1.82 45.51 9.98
CA THR A 22 2.92 45.39 9.04
C THR A 22 2.68 44.21 8.11
N CYS A 23 2.91 44.41 6.80
CA CYS A 23 2.94 43.32 5.85
C CYS A 23 3.99 42.29 6.29
N TRP A 24 3.62 41.03 6.48
CA TRP A 24 4.60 39.99 6.78
C TRP A 24 5.60 39.82 5.63
N GLY A 25 5.26 40.14 4.38
CA GLY A 25 6.15 39.99 3.24
C GLY A 25 7.25 41.04 3.17
N CYS A 26 6.88 42.31 2.96
CA CYS A 26 7.82 43.41 2.79
C CYS A 26 7.99 44.29 4.05
N GLY A 27 7.27 44.07 5.14
CA GLY A 27 7.37 44.91 6.34
C GLY A 27 6.73 46.31 6.24
N LEU A 28 6.10 46.65 5.11
CA LEU A 28 5.40 47.93 4.93
C LEU A 28 4.25 48.06 5.93
N ARG A 29 4.10 49.24 6.56
CA ARG A 29 2.93 49.56 7.40
C ARG A 29 1.69 49.73 6.54
N LEU A 30 0.61 49.09 6.95
CA LEU A 30 -0.65 49.01 6.23
C LEU A 30 -1.79 49.36 7.18
N LEU A 31 -2.76 50.11 6.66
CA LEU A 31 -4.03 50.39 7.32
C LEU A 31 -5.07 49.42 6.77
N LEU A 32 -5.59 48.56 7.62
CA LEU A 32 -6.47 47.46 7.24
C LEU A 32 -7.84 47.60 7.90
N PRO A 33 -8.94 47.48 7.15
CA PRO A 33 -10.28 47.47 7.72
C PRO A 33 -10.44 46.25 8.63
N SER A 34 -11.00 46.44 9.84
CA SER A 34 -11.15 45.36 10.85
C SER A 34 -11.96 44.14 10.40
N HIS A 35 -12.74 44.25 9.32
CA HIS A 35 -13.59 43.16 8.81
C HIS A 35 -12.94 42.35 7.67
N ALA A 36 -11.76 42.73 7.19
CA ALA A 36 -11.09 42.03 6.10
C ALA A 36 -10.39 40.76 6.62
N SER A 37 -10.96 39.58 6.33
CA SER A 37 -10.38 38.28 6.71
C SER A 37 -9.16 37.89 5.87
N VAL A 38 -9.05 38.45 4.66
CA VAL A 38 -7.96 38.23 3.70
C VAL A 38 -7.53 39.57 3.14
N PHE A 39 -6.21 39.79 3.07
CA PHE A 39 -5.63 41.00 2.52
C PHE A 39 -4.42 40.70 1.64
N LYS A 40 -4.24 41.49 0.59
CA LYS A 40 -3.10 41.42 -0.32
C LYS A 40 -2.31 42.73 -0.28
N CYS A 41 -1.01 42.64 -0.05
CA CYS A 41 -0.13 43.81 -0.07
C CYS A 41 -0.02 44.39 -1.49
N GLY A 42 -0.30 45.68 -1.65
CA GLY A 42 -0.20 46.36 -2.96
C GLY A 42 1.24 46.52 -3.48
N TRP A 43 2.27 46.38 -2.64
CA TRP A 43 3.67 46.45 -3.06
C TRP A 43 4.24 45.08 -3.43
N CYS A 44 4.36 44.17 -2.45
CA CYS A 44 5.01 42.88 -2.69
C CYS A 44 4.05 41.78 -3.15
N GLY A 45 2.73 42.00 -3.11
CA GLY A 45 1.73 40.98 -3.51
C GLY A 45 1.42 39.91 -2.46
N ALA A 46 2.06 39.96 -1.28
CA ALA A 46 1.90 38.99 -0.21
C ALA A 46 0.47 38.96 0.35
N ILE A 47 -0.07 37.76 0.54
CA ILE A 47 -1.44 37.53 1.04
C ILE A 47 -1.40 37.17 2.53
N THR A 48 -2.17 37.89 3.33
CA THR A 48 -2.34 37.65 4.77
C THR A 48 -3.77 37.20 5.03
N ASN A 49 -3.93 36.06 5.69
CA ASN A 49 -5.22 35.58 6.15
C ASN A 49 -5.27 35.72 7.67
N GLN A 50 -6.29 36.39 8.21
CA GLN A 50 -6.48 36.49 9.65
C GLN A 50 -7.12 35.19 10.18
N SER A 51 -6.35 34.10 10.19
CA SER A 51 -6.80 32.84 10.79
C SER A 51 -6.41 32.81 12.27
N LYS A 52 -7.40 32.78 13.18
CA LYS A 52 -7.14 32.48 14.60
C LYS A 52 -6.64 31.05 14.70
N GLN A 53 -5.45 30.82 15.26
CA GLN A 53 -4.87 29.48 15.27
C GLN A 53 -4.41 29.00 16.65
N LYS A 54 -4.84 27.77 17.00
CA LYS A 54 -4.35 26.97 18.13
C LYS A 54 -3.27 26.02 17.65
N CYS A 55 -2.08 26.06 18.26
CA CYS A 55 -1.03 25.06 18.08
C CYS A 55 -1.37 23.80 18.90
N ASP A 56 -1.90 22.75 18.25
CA ASP A 56 -2.17 21.45 18.90
C ASP A 56 -0.98 20.49 18.74
N LYS A 57 -0.02 20.60 19.67
CA LYS A 57 1.16 19.72 19.72
C LYS A 57 0.82 18.29 20.18
N LYS A 58 -0.24 18.09 20.98
CA LYS A 58 -0.60 16.77 21.50
C LYS A 58 -1.16 15.88 20.40
N GLY A 59 -2.06 16.41 19.56
CA GLY A 59 -2.63 15.68 18.43
C GLY A 59 -1.58 15.26 17.38
N LEU A 60 -0.50 16.04 17.21
CA LEU A 60 0.58 15.73 16.26
C LEU A 60 1.29 14.41 16.60
N ARG A 61 1.59 14.17 17.88
CA ARG A 61 2.31 12.95 18.30
C ARG A 61 1.49 11.69 18.04
N TRP A 62 0.19 11.73 18.36
CA TRP A 62 -0.72 10.61 18.15
C TRP A 62 -0.94 10.30 16.67
N ARG A 63 -1.08 11.32 15.82
CA ARG A 63 -1.19 11.13 14.37
C ARG A 63 0.05 10.46 13.79
N ARG A 64 1.26 10.93 14.15
CA ARG A 64 2.52 10.33 13.70
C ARG A 64 2.71 8.89 14.21
N LEU A 65 2.25 8.60 15.43
CA LEU A 65 2.28 7.23 15.95
C LEU A 65 1.33 6.34 15.15
N GLY A 66 0.12 6.80 14.87
CA GLY A 66 -0.85 6.10 14.02
C GLY A 66 -0.29 5.82 12.62
N ASP A 67 0.30 6.83 11.98
CA ASP A 67 0.96 6.70 10.67
C ASP A 67 2.07 5.64 10.70
N ARG A 68 2.90 5.61 11.75
CA ARG A 68 3.95 4.60 11.91
C ARG A 68 3.41 3.19 12.12
N CYS A 69 2.37 3.03 12.95
CA CYS A 69 1.73 1.74 13.14
C CYS A 69 1.14 1.21 11.83
N ILE A 70 0.44 2.06 11.08
CA ILE A 70 -0.13 1.70 9.77
C ILE A 70 0.99 1.31 8.80
N LEU A 71 2.06 2.11 8.71
CA LEU A 71 3.22 1.80 7.87
C LEU A 71 3.85 0.46 8.24
N THR A 72 4.04 0.17 9.54
CA THR A 72 4.56 -1.12 10.00
C THR A 72 3.64 -2.27 9.60
N ILE A 73 2.32 -2.11 9.75
CA ILE A 73 1.34 -3.12 9.33
C ILE A 73 1.43 -3.38 7.83
N VAL A 74 1.48 -2.32 7.02
CA VAL A 74 1.62 -2.43 5.55
C VAL A 74 2.92 -3.14 5.18
N LEU A 75 4.04 -2.77 5.78
CA LEU A 75 5.34 -3.42 5.53
C LEU A 75 5.32 -4.91 5.90
N VAL A 76 4.79 -5.25 7.08
CA VAL A 76 4.66 -6.65 7.51
C VAL A 76 3.75 -7.43 6.56
N PHE A 77 2.64 -6.83 6.13
CA PHE A 77 1.74 -7.44 5.16
C PHE A 77 2.42 -7.67 3.80
N MET A 78 3.17 -6.68 3.29
CA MET A 78 3.93 -6.84 2.05
C MET A 78 4.99 -7.94 2.17
N LEU A 79 5.75 -7.97 3.27
CA LEU A 79 6.73 -9.03 3.52
C LEU A 79 6.06 -10.40 3.64
N PHE A 80 4.89 -10.49 4.30
CA PHE A 80 4.11 -11.72 4.36
C PHE A 80 3.66 -12.20 2.98
N LEU A 81 3.21 -11.31 2.09
CA LEU A 81 2.86 -11.67 0.71
C LEU A 81 4.08 -12.13 -0.09
N ILE A 82 5.23 -11.47 0.09
CA ILE A 82 6.47 -11.79 -0.62
C ILE A 82 7.04 -13.13 -0.12
N PHE A 83 7.20 -13.30 1.19
CA PHE A 83 7.78 -14.51 1.75
C PHE A 83 6.78 -15.66 1.80
N GLY A 84 5.55 -15.42 2.24
CA GLY A 84 4.51 -16.45 2.32
C GLY A 84 4.00 -16.86 0.93
N GLY A 85 3.64 -15.89 0.10
CA GLY A 85 3.05 -16.15 -1.22
C GLY A 85 4.04 -16.76 -2.20
N VAL A 86 5.24 -16.19 -2.33
CA VAL A 86 6.24 -16.73 -3.26
C VAL A 86 6.70 -18.10 -2.76
N TRP A 87 7.11 -18.28 -1.51
CA TRP A 87 7.67 -19.57 -1.08
C TRP A 87 6.64 -20.70 -0.99
N ALA A 88 5.36 -20.42 -0.76
CA ALA A 88 4.33 -21.46 -0.75
C ALA A 88 3.88 -21.88 -2.15
N VAL A 89 3.76 -20.92 -3.08
CA VAL A 89 3.25 -21.18 -4.44
C VAL A 89 4.36 -21.69 -5.36
N TYR A 90 5.58 -21.18 -5.17
CA TYR A 90 6.68 -21.40 -6.11
C TYR A 90 7.11 -22.88 -6.25
N PRO A 91 7.24 -23.68 -5.19
CA PRO A 91 7.58 -25.10 -5.31
C PRO A 91 6.44 -25.96 -5.89
N VAL A 92 5.19 -25.52 -5.72
CA VAL A 92 3.99 -26.27 -6.14
C VAL A 92 3.68 -26.06 -7.62
N VAL A 93 3.93 -24.85 -8.13
CA VAL A 93 3.55 -24.45 -9.49
C VAL A 93 4.71 -24.61 -10.49
N TYR A 94 5.95 -24.46 -10.03
CA TYR A 94 7.11 -24.41 -10.92
C TYR A 94 8.12 -25.49 -10.56
N SER A 95 8.18 -26.54 -11.38
CA SER A 95 9.34 -27.43 -11.45
C SER A 95 10.61 -26.64 -11.78
N ILE A 96 11.80 -27.21 -11.54
CA ILE A 96 13.11 -26.66 -11.97
C ILE A 96 13.22 -26.70 -13.51
N SER A 97 12.41 -25.89 -14.19
CA SER A 97 12.35 -25.75 -15.63
C SER A 97 12.72 -24.32 -16.02
N LEU A 98 13.08 -24.11 -17.29
CA LEU A 98 13.39 -22.77 -17.82
C LEU A 98 12.23 -21.78 -17.61
N PHE A 99 10.99 -22.26 -17.69
CA PHE A 99 9.80 -21.46 -17.43
C PHE A 99 9.72 -21.01 -15.97
N GLY A 100 10.06 -21.90 -15.02
CA GLY A 100 10.16 -21.54 -13.60
C GLY A 100 11.18 -20.44 -13.35
N ILE A 101 12.38 -20.54 -13.94
CA ILE A 101 13.44 -19.52 -13.83
C ILE A 101 12.96 -18.16 -14.39
N PHE A 102 12.28 -18.16 -15.53
CA PHE A 102 11.70 -16.95 -16.11
C PHE A 102 10.68 -16.29 -15.17
N HIS A 103 9.77 -17.09 -14.59
CA HIS A 103 8.77 -16.60 -13.65
C HIS A 103 9.39 -16.06 -12.35
N SER A 104 10.45 -16.67 -11.83
CA SER A 104 11.16 -16.10 -10.66
C SER A 104 11.87 -14.79 -10.98
N ILE A 105 12.51 -14.66 -12.15
CA ILE A 105 13.14 -13.38 -12.54
C ILE A 105 12.10 -12.26 -12.60
N ILE A 106 10.94 -12.51 -13.21
CA ILE A 106 9.83 -11.54 -13.24
C ILE A 106 9.37 -11.21 -11.83
N THR A 107 9.12 -12.24 -11.01
CA THR A 107 8.64 -12.05 -9.63
C THR A 107 9.61 -11.21 -8.81
N VAL A 108 10.91 -11.52 -8.85
CA VAL A 108 11.95 -10.76 -8.15
C VAL A 108 12.02 -9.32 -8.66
N THR A 109 11.93 -9.12 -9.97
CA THR A 109 11.95 -7.77 -10.57
C THR A 109 10.77 -6.93 -10.10
N LEU A 110 9.56 -7.49 -10.10
CA LEU A 110 8.35 -6.83 -9.62
C LEU A 110 8.44 -6.51 -8.12
N VAL A 111 8.90 -7.47 -7.31
CA VAL A 111 9.09 -7.26 -5.86
C VAL A 111 10.09 -6.15 -5.59
N VAL A 112 11.26 -6.16 -6.24
CA VAL A 112 12.28 -5.11 -6.08
C VAL A 112 11.73 -3.76 -6.54
N ALA A 113 11.03 -3.69 -7.66
CA ALA A 113 10.42 -2.46 -8.15
C ALA A 113 9.39 -1.91 -7.16
N THR A 114 8.52 -2.76 -6.60
CA THR A 114 7.49 -2.34 -5.64
C THR A 114 8.09 -1.93 -4.30
N ILE A 115 9.03 -2.68 -3.74
CA ILE A 115 9.70 -2.31 -2.47
C ILE A 115 10.47 -1.00 -2.62
N SER A 116 11.25 -0.86 -3.69
CA SER A 116 12.08 0.33 -3.91
C SER A 116 11.21 1.57 -4.12
N SER A 117 10.19 1.52 -4.99
CA SER A 117 9.28 2.63 -5.21
C SER A 117 8.46 3.00 -3.96
N PHE A 118 7.98 2.00 -3.21
CA PHE A 118 7.34 2.22 -1.90
C PHE A 118 8.28 2.93 -0.92
N SER A 119 9.51 2.43 -0.78
CA SER A 119 10.51 3.00 0.13
C SER A 119 10.85 4.45 -0.24
N LEU A 120 11.01 4.72 -1.54
CA LEU A 120 11.25 6.07 -2.02
C LEU A 120 10.05 6.99 -1.75
N SER A 121 8.82 6.50 -1.89
CA SER A 121 7.62 7.28 -1.57
C SER A 121 7.48 7.56 -0.06
N ALA A 122 7.70 6.53 0.76
CA ALA A 122 7.53 6.58 2.21
C ALA A 122 8.61 7.40 2.92
N PHE A 123 9.87 7.26 2.51
CA PHE A 123 11.01 7.81 3.27
C PHE A 123 11.67 9.04 2.66
N ARG A 124 11.42 9.38 1.38
CA ARG A 124 11.90 10.66 0.84
C ARG A 124 11.11 11.84 1.40
N CYS A 125 11.76 12.99 1.46
CA CYS A 125 11.07 14.25 1.69
C CYS A 125 9.96 14.43 0.63
N ALA A 126 8.81 14.92 1.05
CA ALA A 126 7.67 15.16 0.17
C ALA A 126 7.73 16.51 -0.57
N GLY A 127 8.85 17.23 -0.48
CA GLY A 127 8.96 18.62 -0.94
C GLY A 127 9.11 19.60 0.23
N THR A 128 10.20 20.37 0.21
CA THR A 128 10.38 21.53 1.10
C THR A 128 10.13 22.82 0.33
N PRO A 129 9.31 23.75 0.84
CA PRO A 129 9.17 25.06 0.21
C PRO A 129 10.52 25.77 0.15
N PRO A 130 10.78 26.58 -0.89
CA PRO A 130 12.04 27.31 -1.03
C PRO A 130 12.25 28.25 0.16
N ASN A 131 13.51 28.45 0.54
CA ASN A 131 13.87 29.48 1.52
C ASN A 131 13.70 30.85 0.85
N LEU A 132 12.73 31.61 1.36
CA LEU A 132 12.39 32.91 0.83
C LEU A 132 13.00 34.00 1.72
N VAL A 133 13.54 35.05 1.11
CA VAL A 133 13.90 36.28 1.80
C VAL A 133 12.64 37.13 1.97
N TRP A 134 12.35 37.58 3.19
CA TRP A 134 11.18 38.39 3.53
C TRP A 134 11.47 39.26 4.76
N GLY A 135 10.63 40.27 5.00
CA GLY A 135 10.57 41.00 6.27
C GLY A 135 11.15 42.41 6.27
N SER A 136 11.89 42.83 5.24
CA SER A 136 12.36 44.22 5.13
C SER A 136 12.13 44.83 3.76
N TYR A 137 11.41 45.94 3.72
CA TYR A 137 11.41 46.84 2.57
C TYR A 137 12.73 47.64 2.61
N PRO A 138 13.43 47.86 1.49
CA PRO A 138 13.10 47.50 0.10
C PRO A 138 13.74 46.19 -0.39
N THR A 139 14.24 45.32 0.50
CA THR A 139 14.90 44.05 0.10
C THR A 139 13.99 43.09 -0.66
N VAL A 140 12.67 43.29 -0.57
CA VAL A 140 11.64 42.62 -1.36
C VAL A 140 11.13 43.59 -2.42
N ALA A 141 11.39 43.29 -3.70
CA ALA A 141 10.97 44.12 -4.82
C ALA A 141 9.45 44.03 -5.05
N ASN A 142 8.97 44.91 -5.92
CA ASN A 142 7.54 45.01 -6.24
C ASN A 142 7.08 43.71 -6.91
N GLY A 143 6.05 43.08 -6.36
CA GLY A 143 5.50 41.81 -6.85
C GLY A 143 6.30 40.54 -6.50
N ASP A 144 7.43 40.62 -5.79
CA ASP A 144 8.28 39.44 -5.49
C ASP A 144 7.56 38.34 -4.69
N LEU A 145 6.53 38.70 -3.93
CA LEU A 145 5.75 37.80 -3.08
C LEU A 145 4.32 37.61 -3.60
N GLU A 146 4.10 37.83 -4.89
CA GLU A 146 2.81 37.64 -5.53
C GLU A 146 2.32 36.19 -5.33
N ASN A 147 1.08 36.05 -4.85
CA ASN A 147 0.45 34.78 -4.49
C ASN A 147 1.12 33.99 -3.34
N TYR A 148 2.12 34.54 -2.68
CA TYR A 148 2.62 33.95 -1.44
C TYR A 148 1.63 34.20 -0.31
N THR A 149 1.47 33.20 0.54
CA THR A 149 0.63 33.28 1.75
C THR A 149 1.50 33.06 2.97
N PHE A 150 0.98 33.29 4.18
CA PHE A 150 1.71 32.99 5.41
C PHE A 150 1.18 31.70 6.05
N CYS A 151 2.08 30.86 6.57
CA CYS A 151 1.70 29.72 7.38
C CYS A 151 1.84 30.06 8.87
N ASP A 152 0.71 30.25 9.54
CA ASP A 152 0.67 30.55 10.98
C ASP A 152 1.31 29.42 11.83
N TYR A 153 1.06 28.15 11.50
CA TYR A 153 1.61 27.00 12.24
C TYR A 153 3.14 26.92 12.19
N CYS A 154 3.73 27.24 11.03
CA CYS A 154 5.18 27.20 10.82
C CYS A 154 5.85 28.55 11.07
N SER A 155 5.06 29.62 11.17
CA SER A 155 5.49 31.03 11.21
C SER A 155 6.47 31.37 10.08
N LYS A 156 6.13 30.95 8.85
CA LYS A 156 6.96 31.13 7.65
C LYS A 156 6.11 31.43 6.41
N PRO A 157 6.69 32.11 5.40
CA PRO A 157 6.07 32.25 4.08
C PRO A 157 5.78 30.89 3.46
N LYS A 158 4.62 30.80 2.85
CA LYS A 158 4.12 29.67 2.09
C LYS A 158 4.12 30.07 0.62
N SER A 159 5.03 29.48 -0.16
CA SER A 159 5.05 29.66 -1.60
C SER A 159 3.73 29.20 -2.23
N PRO A 160 3.42 29.65 -3.46
CA PRO A 160 2.30 29.13 -4.21
C PRO A 160 2.33 27.60 -4.20
N ARG A 161 1.14 26.99 -4.08
CA ARG A 161 0.93 25.52 -4.06
C ARG A 161 1.56 24.75 -2.88
N THR A 162 2.26 25.41 -1.95
CA THR A 162 2.68 24.78 -0.69
C THR A 162 1.47 24.64 0.24
N HIS A 163 1.33 23.58 1.04
CA HIS A 163 0.29 23.48 2.08
C HIS A 163 0.86 22.96 3.41
N HIS A 164 0.29 23.39 4.53
CA HIS A 164 0.66 22.86 5.85
C HIS A 164 -0.07 21.54 6.11
N CYS A 165 0.68 20.45 6.22
CA CYS A 165 0.11 19.19 6.65
C CYS A 165 0.14 19.09 8.17
N ARG A 166 -1.03 18.95 8.80
CA ARG A 166 -1.16 18.84 10.26
C ARG A 166 -0.65 17.49 10.81
N SER A 167 -0.60 16.44 10.00
CA SER A 167 -0.05 15.12 10.39
C SER A 167 1.47 15.11 10.31
N CYS A 168 2.04 15.62 9.20
CA CYS A 168 3.48 15.80 9.05
C CYS A 168 4.02 16.92 9.98
N GLY A 169 3.21 17.93 10.31
CA GLY A 169 3.56 19.08 11.14
C GLY A 169 4.53 20.05 10.45
N LYS A 170 4.46 20.13 9.13
CA LYS A 170 5.35 20.95 8.29
C LYS A 170 4.64 21.37 7.00
N CYS A 171 5.13 22.44 6.38
CA CYS A 171 4.72 22.85 5.04
C CYS A 171 5.37 21.94 3.98
N ILE A 172 4.56 21.48 3.03
CA ILE A 172 4.96 20.61 1.92
C ILE A 172 4.74 21.36 0.62
N LEU A 173 5.78 21.43 -0.22
CA LEU A 173 5.72 22.03 -1.55
C LEU A 173 4.94 21.14 -2.51
N ASP A 174 4.05 21.74 -3.32
CA ASP A 174 3.12 21.02 -4.20
C ASP A 174 2.45 19.84 -3.51
N MET A 175 1.93 20.09 -2.30
CA MET A 175 1.28 19.06 -1.50
C MET A 175 0.03 18.56 -2.25
N ASP A 176 0.01 17.25 -2.51
CA ASP A 176 -1.19 16.58 -2.98
C ASP A 176 -2.02 16.12 -1.78
N HIS A 177 -1.52 15.16 -1.00
CA HIS A 177 -2.21 14.66 0.19
C HIS A 177 -1.26 14.08 1.24
N HIS A 178 -1.78 13.84 2.45
CA HIS A 178 -1.11 13.01 3.46
C HIS A 178 -1.63 11.59 3.34
N CYS A 179 -0.74 10.62 3.12
CA CYS A 179 -1.11 9.23 2.97
C CYS A 179 -0.65 8.42 4.21
N PRO A 180 -1.57 7.94 5.06
CA PRO A 180 -1.22 7.13 6.22
C PRO A 180 -0.55 5.80 5.85
N PHE A 181 -0.84 5.24 4.67
CA PHE A 181 -0.30 3.95 4.22
C PHE A 181 1.20 3.97 3.93
N ILE A 182 1.71 5.11 3.45
CA ILE A 182 3.16 5.32 3.29
C ILE A 182 3.76 6.04 4.50
N GLY A 183 2.93 6.45 5.48
CA GLY A 183 3.33 7.20 6.67
C GLY A 183 3.93 8.59 6.37
N ASN A 184 3.63 9.16 5.20
CA ASN A 184 4.25 10.38 4.70
C ASN A 184 3.30 11.20 3.83
N CYS A 185 3.64 12.47 3.65
CA CYS A 185 3.01 13.35 2.70
C CYS A 185 3.44 12.99 1.26
N VAL A 186 2.56 13.18 0.28
CA VAL A 186 2.88 13.14 -1.16
C VAL A 186 2.94 14.59 -1.65
N GLY A 187 4.07 14.97 -2.24
CA GLY A 187 4.26 16.30 -2.82
C GLY A 187 5.42 16.33 -3.81
N ALA A 188 5.96 17.53 -4.09
CA ALA A 188 6.88 17.77 -5.20
C ALA A 188 7.97 16.70 -5.41
N ASP A 189 8.68 16.33 -4.33
CA ASP A 189 9.90 15.53 -4.43
C ASP A 189 9.67 14.01 -4.47
N ASN A 190 8.52 13.52 -3.97
CA ASN A 190 8.21 12.09 -3.89
C ASN A 190 6.99 11.67 -4.72
N HIS A 191 6.30 12.61 -5.37
CA HIS A 191 5.13 12.31 -6.21
C HIS A 191 5.43 11.28 -7.29
N ARG A 192 6.56 11.40 -8.00
CA ARG A 192 6.98 10.43 -9.03
C ARG A 192 7.17 9.01 -8.46
N SER A 193 7.78 8.91 -7.28
CA SER A 193 7.98 7.63 -6.59
C SER A 193 6.66 7.02 -6.13
N PHE A 194 5.72 7.85 -5.66
CA PHE A 194 4.37 7.40 -5.30
C PHE A 194 3.62 6.84 -6.51
N ILE A 195 3.66 7.52 -7.66
CA ILE A 195 3.04 7.00 -8.90
C ILE A 195 3.71 5.71 -9.36
N ALA A 196 5.05 5.63 -9.33
CA ALA A 196 5.77 4.39 -9.65
C ALA A 196 5.39 3.23 -8.73
N PHE A 197 5.17 3.51 -7.44
CA PHE A 197 4.67 2.53 -6.47
C PHE A 197 3.29 2.00 -6.87
N LEU A 198 2.33 2.88 -7.17
CA LEU A 198 0.98 2.47 -7.60
C LEU A 198 1.01 1.62 -8.87
N ILE A 199 1.82 2.01 -9.87
CA ILE A 199 1.96 1.28 -11.13
C ILE A 199 2.60 -0.09 -10.89
N SER A 200 3.70 -0.17 -10.13
CA SER A 200 4.36 -1.44 -9.82
C SER A 200 3.46 -2.38 -9.00
N GLY A 201 2.66 -1.83 -8.08
CA GLY A 201 1.66 -2.57 -7.31
C GLY A 201 0.58 -3.15 -8.20
N LEU A 202 0.06 -2.38 -9.16
CA LEU A 202 -0.93 -2.85 -10.13
C LEU A 202 -0.40 -4.02 -10.97
N PHE A 203 0.82 -3.90 -11.52
CA PHE A 203 1.41 -5.00 -12.30
C PHE A 203 1.68 -6.23 -11.43
N SER A 204 2.13 -6.04 -10.19
CA SER A 204 2.35 -7.13 -9.24
C SER A 204 1.06 -7.88 -8.90
N THR A 205 -0.04 -7.16 -8.65
CA THR A 205 -1.33 -7.81 -8.32
C THR A 205 -1.93 -8.54 -9.53
N ILE A 206 -1.84 -7.96 -10.73
CA ILE A 206 -2.26 -8.64 -11.97
C ILE A 206 -1.45 -9.94 -12.16
N TYR A 207 -0.13 -9.85 -12.05
CA TYR A 207 0.75 -11.01 -12.22
C TYR A 207 0.44 -12.13 -11.22
N ILE A 208 0.34 -11.81 -9.93
CA ILE A 208 0.02 -12.78 -8.87
C ILE A 208 -1.37 -13.39 -9.10
N SER A 209 -2.35 -12.61 -9.57
CA SER A 209 -3.70 -13.12 -9.85
C SER A 209 -3.68 -14.17 -10.98
N ILE A 210 -2.93 -13.91 -12.06
CA ILE A 210 -2.77 -14.86 -13.17
C ILE A 210 -2.07 -16.15 -12.71
N VAL A 211 -0.95 -16.01 -11.99
CA VAL A 211 -0.19 -17.18 -11.48
C VAL A 211 -1.04 -17.99 -10.51
N SER A 212 -1.80 -17.33 -9.63
CA SER A 212 -2.68 -18.00 -8.67
C SER A 212 -3.84 -18.74 -9.35
N ALA A 213 -4.45 -18.14 -10.38
CA ALA A 213 -5.49 -18.80 -11.17
C ALA A 213 -4.95 -20.03 -11.90
N HIS A 214 -3.78 -19.92 -12.53
CA HIS A 214 -3.10 -21.05 -13.17
C HIS A 214 -2.81 -22.18 -12.16
N ALA A 215 -2.24 -21.84 -11.00
CA ALA A 215 -1.99 -22.79 -9.91
C ALA A 215 -3.28 -23.49 -9.45
N GLY A 216 -4.36 -22.73 -9.27
CA GLY A 216 -5.67 -23.25 -8.86
C GLY A 216 -6.24 -24.23 -9.88
N LEU A 217 -6.11 -23.95 -11.18
CA LEU A 217 -6.57 -24.85 -12.24
C LEU A 217 -5.78 -26.16 -12.32
N HIS A 218 -4.49 -26.14 -11.97
CA HIS A 218 -3.64 -27.34 -11.95
C HIS A 218 -3.80 -28.18 -10.68
N THR A 219 -4.12 -27.54 -9.55
CA THR A 219 -4.23 -28.20 -8.24
C THR A 219 -5.64 -28.68 -7.94
N TRP A 220 -6.68 -27.99 -8.42
CA TRP A 220 -8.06 -28.36 -8.19
C TRP A 220 -8.57 -29.32 -9.27
N PRO A 221 -9.20 -30.47 -8.92
CA PRO A 221 -9.79 -31.34 -9.92
C PRO A 221 -10.87 -30.60 -10.71
N PRO A 222 -11.06 -30.90 -12.01
CA PRO A 222 -12.09 -30.24 -12.82
C PRO A 222 -13.47 -30.34 -12.13
N LEU A 223 -14.19 -29.22 -12.10
CA LEU A 223 -15.48 -29.04 -11.42
C LEU A 223 -16.59 -30.04 -11.85
N THR A 224 -16.31 -30.84 -12.89
CA THR A 224 -17.19 -31.89 -13.42
C THR A 224 -17.48 -33.00 -12.41
N TYR A 225 -16.60 -33.23 -11.42
CA TYR A 225 -16.82 -34.27 -10.40
C TYR A 225 -17.87 -33.88 -9.34
N SER A 226 -18.07 -32.59 -9.08
CA SER A 226 -19.02 -32.11 -8.05
C SER A 226 -20.45 -31.99 -8.56
N ILE A 227 -20.66 -31.67 -9.85
CA ILE A 227 -22.00 -31.53 -10.44
C ILE A 227 -22.64 -32.90 -10.71
N GLY A 228 -21.84 -33.91 -11.05
CA GLY A 228 -22.32 -35.29 -11.30
C GLY A 228 -22.86 -36.02 -10.06
N ARG A 229 -22.63 -35.52 -8.84
CA ARG A 229 -23.16 -36.10 -7.60
C ARG A 229 -24.50 -35.50 -7.16
N ILE A 230 -24.89 -34.35 -7.71
CA ILE A 230 -26.14 -33.65 -7.35
C ILE A 230 -27.30 -34.08 -8.27
N HIS A 231 -27.00 -34.45 -9.52
CA HIS A 231 -27.99 -35.03 -10.43
C HIS A 231 -28.09 -36.54 -10.24
N GLY A 232 -28.75 -36.93 -9.15
CA GLY A 232 -29.26 -38.28 -8.97
C GLY A 232 -30.23 -38.65 -10.10
N THR A 233 -29.93 -39.78 -10.74
CA THR A 233 -30.86 -40.72 -11.39
C THR A 233 -31.73 -40.18 -12.54
N THR A 234 -31.21 -40.27 -13.77
CA THR A 234 -32.03 -40.71 -14.91
C THR A 234 -31.33 -41.88 -15.61
N SER A 235 -32.10 -42.93 -15.87
CA SER A 235 -31.70 -44.29 -16.27
C SER A 235 -31.02 -44.42 -17.63
N GLU A 236 -30.74 -43.31 -18.32
CA GLU A 236 -30.25 -43.30 -19.70
C GLU A 236 -28.72 -43.46 -19.82
N ASN A 237 -27.98 -43.24 -18.73
CA ASN A 237 -26.51 -43.24 -18.76
C ASN A 237 -25.84 -44.58 -18.42
N LEU A 238 -26.60 -45.67 -18.20
CA LEU A 238 -26.01 -46.99 -17.96
C LEU A 238 -25.42 -47.58 -19.26
N ALA A 239 -26.06 -47.34 -20.41
CA ALA A 239 -25.61 -47.82 -21.71
C ALA A 239 -24.29 -47.16 -22.16
N TRP A 240 -24.13 -45.86 -21.89
CA TRP A 240 -22.92 -45.11 -22.25
C TRP A 240 -21.67 -45.51 -21.43
N ARG A 241 -21.85 -46.08 -20.23
CA ARG A 241 -20.72 -46.55 -19.40
C ARG A 241 -20.18 -47.92 -19.82
N ILE A 242 -20.91 -48.69 -20.62
CA ILE A 242 -20.44 -50.00 -21.13
C ILE A 242 -19.62 -49.81 -22.40
N CYS A 243 -19.97 -48.85 -23.27
CA CYS A 243 -19.30 -48.67 -24.56
C CYS A 243 -17.94 -47.93 -24.52
N PHE A 244 -17.60 -47.22 -23.43
CA PHE A 244 -16.39 -46.38 -23.36
C PHE A 244 -15.40 -46.76 -22.26
N ASN A 245 -15.58 -47.93 -21.64
CA ASN A 245 -14.71 -48.40 -20.57
C ASN A 245 -13.52 -49.26 -21.06
N ASP A 246 -13.30 -49.35 -22.37
CA ASP A 246 -12.26 -50.23 -22.94
C ASP A 246 -10.86 -49.57 -22.98
N ASP A 247 -10.76 -48.23 -23.04
CA ASP A 247 -9.45 -47.56 -23.22
C ASP A 247 -8.72 -47.13 -21.93
N ARG A 248 -9.26 -47.43 -20.74
CA ARG A 248 -8.68 -46.98 -19.45
C ARG A 248 -8.08 -48.10 -18.59
N ILE A 249 -8.17 -49.37 -19.01
CA ILE A 249 -7.60 -50.49 -18.26
C ILE A 249 -6.10 -50.66 -18.54
N GLU A 250 -5.58 -50.27 -19.71
CA GLU A 250 -4.13 -50.44 -19.99
C GLU A 250 -3.20 -49.52 -19.19
N ARG A 251 -3.64 -48.31 -18.81
CA ARG A 251 -2.76 -47.34 -18.12
C ARG A 251 -2.63 -47.55 -16.62
N SER A 252 -3.49 -48.37 -16.00
CA SER A 252 -3.40 -48.71 -14.57
C SER A 252 -2.57 -49.98 -14.31
N SER A 253 -2.33 -50.81 -15.34
CA SER A 253 -1.54 -52.04 -15.25
C SER A 253 -0.02 -51.82 -15.11
N MET A 254 0.52 -50.74 -15.70
CA MET A 254 1.98 -50.50 -15.67
C MET A 254 2.48 -49.86 -14.37
N ALA A 255 1.64 -49.15 -13.62
CA ALA A 255 2.02 -48.55 -12.35
C ALA A 255 1.98 -49.54 -11.17
N ALA A 256 1.13 -50.57 -11.25
CA ALA A 256 1.03 -51.62 -10.22
C ALA A 256 2.13 -52.68 -10.32
N ALA A 257 2.66 -52.96 -11.53
CA ALA A 257 3.71 -53.95 -11.74
C ALA A 257 5.08 -53.53 -11.15
N THR A 258 5.38 -52.23 -11.09
CA THR A 258 6.66 -51.73 -10.58
C THR A 258 6.74 -51.71 -9.05
N PHE A 259 5.60 -51.73 -8.35
CA PHE A 259 5.58 -51.80 -6.88
C PHE A 259 5.65 -53.24 -6.35
N TYR A 260 5.16 -54.23 -7.12
CA TYR A 260 5.19 -55.65 -6.71
C TYR A 260 6.55 -56.34 -6.89
N LEU A 261 7.45 -55.82 -7.73
CA LEU A 261 8.78 -56.42 -7.97
C LEU A 261 9.87 -55.97 -6.96
N ARG A 262 9.61 -54.97 -6.11
CA ARG A 262 10.59 -54.50 -5.09
C ARG A 262 10.29 -54.97 -3.66
N GLY A 263 9.10 -55.54 -3.41
CA GLY A 263 8.67 -56.01 -2.08
C GLY A 263 8.68 -57.52 -1.85
N GLY A 264 9.05 -58.33 -2.86
CA GLY A 264 8.84 -59.79 -2.87
C GLY A 264 10.02 -60.71 -2.50
N ASN A 265 11.19 -60.17 -2.12
CA ASN A 265 12.43 -60.97 -1.95
C ASN A 265 13.03 -61.00 -0.53
N LEU A 266 12.20 -60.91 0.53
CA LEU A 266 12.70 -61.09 1.91
C LEU A 266 11.89 -62.03 2.80
N LEU A 267 10.94 -62.82 2.24
CA LEU A 267 10.04 -63.70 3.02
C LEU A 267 9.99 -65.15 2.52
N LYS A 268 11.02 -65.61 1.79
CA LYS A 268 11.16 -67.00 1.31
C LYS A 268 12.30 -67.80 1.95
N SER A 269 12.81 -67.38 3.11
CA SER A 269 13.87 -68.11 3.85
C SER A 269 13.47 -68.59 5.26
N LEU A 270 12.17 -68.71 5.57
CA LEU A 270 11.70 -69.00 6.93
C LEU A 270 10.56 -70.02 7.04
N LYS A 271 10.35 -70.86 6.02
CA LYS A 271 9.37 -71.97 6.08
C LYS A 271 9.89 -73.24 5.40
N LEU A 272 11.10 -73.67 5.71
CA LEU A 272 11.59 -75.02 5.37
C LEU A 272 12.61 -75.44 6.44
N THR A 273 12.11 -75.86 7.61
CA THR A 273 12.80 -76.72 8.60
C THR A 273 11.90 -76.91 9.82
N SER A 274 10.72 -77.50 9.63
CA SER A 274 9.87 -77.93 10.73
C SER A 274 9.14 -79.23 10.37
N ALA A 275 9.90 -80.28 10.06
CA ALA A 275 9.44 -81.66 10.14
C ALA A 275 10.57 -82.62 9.75
N GLN A 276 11.55 -82.84 10.62
CA GLN A 276 12.21 -84.14 10.71
C GLN A 276 13.05 -84.26 11.98
N TRP A 277 12.86 -85.38 12.66
CA TRP A 277 13.78 -86.03 13.60
C TRP A 277 13.65 -85.78 15.11
N ARG A 278 12.64 -86.47 15.67
CA ARG A 278 12.70 -87.38 16.83
C ARG A 278 14.01 -87.43 17.67
N ARG A 279 13.80 -87.28 18.98
CA ARG A 279 14.31 -88.11 20.12
C ARG A 279 15.58 -87.62 20.85
N LYS A 280 15.43 -87.64 22.19
CA LYS A 280 16.42 -87.65 23.29
C LYS A 280 17.04 -86.31 23.68
N GLU A 281 17.30 -85.96 24.95
CA GLU A 281 17.10 -86.46 26.33
C GLU A 281 17.57 -85.29 27.22
N GLY A 282 17.07 -85.18 28.45
CA GLY A 282 17.89 -84.72 29.59
C GLY A 282 18.10 -83.22 29.82
N LEU A 283 17.24 -82.67 30.68
CA LEU A 283 17.58 -81.99 31.95
C LEU A 283 18.33 -80.61 31.96
N PRO A 284 18.18 -79.84 33.07
CA PRO A 284 18.29 -78.37 33.09
C PRO A 284 19.57 -77.86 33.80
N LYS A 285 19.79 -76.53 33.78
CA LYS A 285 20.32 -75.65 34.85
C LYS A 285 20.86 -74.34 34.25
N SER A 286 20.22 -73.19 34.53
CA SER A 286 20.57 -72.22 35.59
C SER A 286 21.87 -71.45 35.33
N CYS A 287 21.76 -70.16 35.00
CA CYS A 287 22.06 -69.03 35.90
C CYS A 287 21.58 -67.74 35.22
#